data_AF-A0A0R3R1T4-F1
#
_entry.id   AF-A0A0R3R1T4-F1
#
_cell.length_a   1.000
_cell.length_b   1.000
_cell.length_c   1.000
_cell.angle_alpha   90.00
_cell.angle_beta   90.00
_cell.angle_gamma   90.00
#
_symmetry.space_group_name_H-M   'P 1'
#
loop_
_entity.id
_entity.type
_entity.pdbx_description
1 polymer ?
#
loop_
_entity_poly.entity_id
_entity_poly.type
_entity_poly.pdbx_seq_one_letter_code
_entity_poly.pdbx_strand_id
1 'polypeptide(L)'
;MTCADPIETIKNFQERNSIKLPTLNPALRLLDLHNIRRTEFHEEAANNISDLLLAKIKSLGAARTIESVQLLEKQLEKSFKLYRVPSIRPFVLETLKQLPKAPDRYLKVIVTDREFYDSCAVTVRQQIWLKNDSLYIDAILPVIDSYIDEKQKVMQTVDQSPTNYFTCETTKSRRQWSQILELMTMVGHQEPLYRRLNNVIRERFLKSADAIYCSLRMELVMSAHDLNIESVIRSDPCHDLAWCLDACVRDKHLDAQQTIKLKNILESTKKTKAEVIGDLAMIAGDAHVIHFLCSMAIKVLRDSALHATGQLPRELVPLQLLLRLLSFGASAHSVLSTNDITALQNVDAVVFTKFLASFTTFIVEDVIRYELSRAPDEIIDENPASDFLSDPSEEMLGFLKTDMTCALLWVHYILDVLSSKRRVSDLPGIMRYLKALPRLKYKVSFCDPWIHLVIHRLLQSAPFDHLLSTEQASHFIIEEYLLKGLDRYPGVKYHLLRIVHLLWSSVGEFRCRLILDKIAPE
;
A
#
# COMPACT_ATOMS: atom_id res chain seq x y z
N MET A 1 -46.81 25.53 -40.63
CA MET A 1 -48.23 25.17 -40.45
C MET A 1 -48.81 26.11 -39.40
N THR A 2 -49.69 27.02 -39.83
CA THR A 2 -50.41 27.97 -38.98
C THR A 2 -51.63 27.29 -38.36
N CYS A 3 -51.70 27.25 -37.03
CA CYS A 3 -52.78 26.64 -36.27
C CYS A 3 -53.98 27.60 -36.16
N ALA A 4 -55.17 27.17 -36.62
CA ALA A 4 -56.36 28.03 -36.72
C ALA A 4 -57.14 28.19 -35.40
N ASP A 5 -56.93 27.33 -34.41
CA ASP A 5 -57.41 27.53 -33.02
C ASP A 5 -56.45 26.83 -32.02
N PRO A 6 -55.66 27.59 -31.25
CA PRO A 6 -54.73 27.06 -30.27
C PRO A 6 -55.44 26.28 -29.16
N ILE A 7 -56.65 26.70 -28.76
CA ILE A 7 -57.36 26.14 -27.60
C ILE A 7 -57.94 24.77 -27.98
N GLU A 8 -58.58 24.68 -29.14
CA GLU A 8 -59.09 23.40 -29.65
C GLU A 8 -57.95 22.40 -29.90
N THR A 9 -56.80 22.89 -30.37
CA THR A 9 -55.61 22.06 -30.58
C THR A 9 -55.03 21.55 -29.27
N ILE A 10 -54.96 22.38 -28.23
CA ILE A 10 -54.54 21.97 -26.88
C ILE A 10 -55.51 20.92 -26.31
N LYS A 11 -56.82 21.14 -26.45
CA LYS A 11 -57.85 20.21 -25.94
C LYS A 11 -57.78 18.86 -26.64
N ASN A 12 -57.66 18.86 -27.97
CA ASN A 12 -57.44 17.64 -28.77
C ASN A 12 -56.13 16.94 -28.40
N PHE A 13 -55.05 17.70 -28.13
CA PHE A 13 -53.78 17.13 -27.69
C PHE A 13 -53.90 16.49 -26.31
N GLN A 14 -54.58 17.13 -25.36
CA GLN A 14 -54.83 16.60 -24.02
C GLN A 14 -55.72 15.35 -24.06
N GLU A 15 -56.79 15.33 -24.83
CA GLU A 15 -57.65 14.14 -24.98
C GLU A 15 -56.89 12.95 -25.58
N ARG A 16 -56.00 13.21 -26.55
CA ARG A 16 -55.20 12.15 -27.18
C ARG A 16 -54.13 11.57 -26.25
N ASN A 17 -53.49 12.42 -25.44
CA ASN A 17 -52.31 12.06 -24.63
C ASN A 17 -52.59 11.92 -23.12
N SER A 18 -53.83 12.13 -22.67
CA SER A 18 -54.23 11.91 -21.28
C SER A 18 -54.26 10.44 -20.91
N ILE A 19 -54.15 10.16 -19.61
CA ILE A 19 -54.28 8.81 -19.06
C ILE A 19 -55.74 8.36 -19.24
N LYS A 20 -55.97 7.39 -20.12
CA LYS A 20 -57.31 6.89 -20.47
C LYS A 20 -57.84 5.91 -19.41
N LEU A 21 -58.19 6.45 -18.25
CA LEU A 21 -58.84 5.71 -17.16
C LEU A 21 -60.23 6.32 -16.88
N PRO A 22 -61.34 5.55 -17.02
CA PRO A 22 -62.70 6.08 -16.83
C PRO A 22 -62.92 6.69 -15.43
N THR A 23 -62.27 6.13 -14.42
CA THR A 23 -62.34 6.55 -13.01
C THR A 23 -61.48 7.78 -12.70
N LEU A 24 -60.56 8.16 -13.58
CA LEU A 24 -59.63 9.25 -13.34
C LEU A 24 -60.30 10.62 -13.47
N ASN A 25 -61.25 10.77 -14.40
CA ASN A 25 -61.89 12.07 -14.66
C ASN A 25 -62.72 12.57 -13.46
N PRO A 26 -63.53 11.73 -12.78
CA PRO A 26 -64.15 12.10 -11.50
C PRO A 26 -63.12 12.37 -10.38
N ALA A 27 -62.05 11.58 -10.29
CA ALA A 27 -61.04 11.74 -9.26
C ALA A 27 -60.24 13.05 -9.41
N LEU A 28 -59.90 13.45 -10.64
CA LEU A 28 -59.24 14.72 -10.93
C LEU A 28 -60.08 15.93 -10.48
N ARG A 29 -61.41 15.86 -10.65
CA ARG A 29 -62.31 16.93 -10.16
C ARG A 29 -62.33 17.03 -8.64
N LEU A 30 -62.21 15.90 -7.94
CA LEU A 30 -62.08 15.90 -6.48
C LEU A 30 -60.74 16.51 -6.05
N LEU A 31 -59.65 16.19 -6.75
CA LEU A 31 -58.33 16.79 -6.50
C LEU A 31 -58.33 18.30 -6.78
N ASP A 32 -59.03 18.75 -7.83
CA ASP A 32 -59.21 20.17 -8.13
C ASP A 32 -59.92 20.90 -6.95
N LEU A 33 -60.90 20.26 -6.31
CA LEU A 33 -61.58 20.81 -5.10
C LEU A 33 -60.66 20.89 -3.87
N HIS A 34 -59.62 20.06 -3.81
CA HIS A 34 -58.60 20.08 -2.77
C HIS A 34 -57.41 21.01 -3.10
N ASN A 35 -57.52 21.88 -4.11
CA ASN A 35 -56.47 22.79 -4.57
C ASN A 35 -55.17 22.09 -5.03
N ILE A 36 -55.24 20.81 -5.42
CA ILE A 36 -54.09 20.10 -6.01
C ILE A 36 -54.05 20.41 -7.51
N ARG A 37 -52.91 20.87 -8.01
CA ARG A 37 -52.78 21.19 -9.43
C ARG A 37 -52.70 19.90 -10.23
N ARG A 38 -53.38 19.85 -11.39
CA ARG A 38 -53.31 18.70 -12.30
C ARG A 38 -51.88 18.36 -12.75
N THR A 39 -51.02 19.37 -12.86
CA THR A 39 -49.58 19.18 -13.15
C THR A 39 -48.90 18.37 -12.06
N GLU A 40 -49.14 18.70 -10.78
CA GLU A 40 -48.57 17.98 -9.63
C GLU A 40 -49.03 16.53 -9.61
N PHE A 41 -50.33 16.28 -9.89
CA PHE A 41 -50.83 14.91 -10.01
C PHE A 41 -50.13 14.13 -11.12
N HIS A 42 -49.96 14.73 -12.30
CA HIS A 42 -49.33 14.05 -13.44
C HIS A 42 -47.82 13.85 -13.25
N GLU A 43 -47.12 14.78 -12.61
CA GLU A 43 -45.73 14.64 -12.21
C GLU A 43 -45.58 13.49 -11.20
N GLU A 44 -46.44 13.44 -10.18
CA GLU A 44 -46.44 12.39 -9.18
C GLU A 44 -46.77 11.01 -9.78
N ALA A 45 -47.76 10.95 -10.69
CA ALA A 45 -48.06 9.72 -11.42
C ALA A 45 -46.88 9.25 -12.28
N ALA A 46 -46.19 10.19 -12.96
CA ALA A 46 -45.02 9.86 -13.76
C ALA A 46 -43.85 9.36 -12.89
N ASN A 47 -43.63 9.95 -11.72
CA ASN A 47 -42.63 9.50 -10.75
C ASN A 47 -42.93 8.08 -10.26
N ASN A 48 -44.17 7.82 -9.82
CA ASN A 48 -44.60 6.50 -9.37
C ASN A 48 -44.46 5.43 -10.46
N ILE A 49 -44.82 5.73 -11.71
CA ILE A 49 -44.63 4.80 -12.84
C ILE A 49 -43.13 4.56 -13.10
N SER A 50 -42.30 5.59 -12.98
CA SER A 50 -40.85 5.48 -13.14
C SER A 50 -40.25 4.55 -12.09
N ASP A 51 -40.64 4.70 -10.83
CA ASP A 51 -40.18 3.83 -9.73
C ASP A 51 -40.63 2.38 -9.93
N LEU A 52 -41.90 2.16 -10.32
CA LEU A 52 -42.40 0.84 -10.65
C LEU A 52 -41.65 0.19 -11.82
N LEU A 53 -41.31 0.96 -12.85
CA LEU A 53 -40.55 0.48 -13.98
C LEU A 53 -39.12 0.11 -13.58
N LEU A 54 -38.44 0.96 -12.80
CA LEU A 54 -37.10 0.68 -12.28
C LEU A 54 -37.10 -0.57 -11.37
N ALA A 55 -38.10 -0.71 -10.50
CA ALA A 55 -38.27 -1.89 -9.67
C ALA A 55 -38.47 -3.16 -10.50
N LYS A 56 -39.24 -3.08 -11.60
CA LYS A 56 -39.44 -4.18 -12.53
C LYS A 56 -38.16 -4.53 -13.30
N ILE A 57 -37.37 -3.55 -13.73
CA ILE A 57 -36.07 -3.79 -14.38
C ILE A 57 -35.13 -4.53 -13.41
N LYS A 58 -35.08 -4.09 -12.14
CA LYS A 58 -34.28 -4.73 -11.09
C LYS A 58 -34.74 -6.18 -10.82
N SER A 59 -36.05 -6.43 -10.75
CA SER A 59 -36.57 -7.78 -10.51
C SER A 59 -36.30 -8.73 -11.67
N LEU A 60 -36.37 -8.24 -12.91
CA LEU A 60 -35.97 -9.00 -14.10
C LEU A 60 -34.47 -9.35 -14.07
N GLY A 61 -33.61 -8.38 -13.71
CA GLY A 61 -32.18 -8.63 -13.56
C GLY A 61 -31.84 -9.66 -12.47
N ALA A 62 -32.59 -9.64 -11.36
CA ALA A 62 -32.42 -10.61 -10.27
C ALA A 62 -32.84 -12.04 -10.64
N ALA A 63 -33.84 -12.20 -11.50
CA ALA A 63 -34.33 -13.52 -11.92
C ALA A 63 -33.31 -14.31 -12.76
N ARG A 64 -32.43 -13.62 -13.51
CA ARG A 64 -31.35 -14.21 -14.33
C ARG A 64 -31.79 -15.33 -15.29
N THR A 65 -33.06 -15.37 -15.68
CA THR A 65 -33.58 -16.34 -16.66
C THR A 65 -33.32 -15.85 -18.09
N ILE A 66 -33.26 -16.76 -19.06
CA ILE A 66 -33.06 -16.42 -20.48
C ILE A 66 -34.14 -15.44 -20.96
N GLU A 67 -35.40 -15.67 -20.56
CA GLU A 67 -36.54 -14.81 -20.89
C GLU A 67 -36.39 -13.40 -20.30
N SER A 68 -35.91 -13.28 -19.06
CA SER A 68 -35.69 -11.99 -18.42
C SER A 68 -34.63 -11.17 -19.15
N VAL A 69 -33.54 -11.80 -19.61
CA VAL A 69 -32.49 -11.15 -20.39
C VAL A 69 -33.01 -10.68 -21.74
N GLN A 70 -33.77 -11.51 -22.46
CA GLN A 70 -34.38 -11.11 -23.73
C GLN A 70 -35.34 -9.93 -23.56
N LEU A 71 -36.09 -9.87 -22.46
CA LEU A 71 -36.98 -8.75 -22.17
C LEU A 71 -36.19 -7.47 -21.86
N LEU A 72 -35.10 -7.56 -21.12
CA LEU A 72 -34.18 -6.44 -20.85
C LEU A 72 -33.53 -5.93 -22.15
N GLU A 73 -33.12 -6.82 -23.05
CA GLU A 73 -32.58 -6.43 -24.36
C GLU A 73 -33.61 -5.70 -25.22
N LYS A 74 -34.86 -6.19 -25.27
CA LYS A 74 -35.96 -5.51 -25.95
C LYS A 74 -36.26 -4.14 -25.34
N GLN A 75 -36.19 -4.04 -24.02
CA GLN A 75 -36.37 -2.76 -23.32
C GLN A 75 -35.25 -1.78 -23.67
N LEU A 76 -34.00 -2.24 -23.65
CA LEU A 76 -32.83 -1.45 -24.02
C LEU A 76 -32.94 -0.93 -25.46
N GLU A 77 -33.35 -1.77 -26.41
CA GLU A 77 -33.49 -1.36 -27.81
C GLU A 77 -34.50 -0.23 -28.03
N LYS A 78 -35.57 -0.19 -27.22
CA LYS A 78 -36.56 0.88 -27.25
C LYS A 78 -36.07 2.14 -26.56
N SER A 79 -35.49 2.01 -25.35
CA SER A 79 -35.12 3.14 -24.51
C SER A 79 -33.80 3.80 -24.92
N PHE A 80 -32.84 3.04 -25.47
CA PHE A 80 -31.51 3.55 -25.78
C PHE A 80 -31.54 4.67 -26.82
N LYS A 81 -32.50 4.70 -27.74
CA LYS A 81 -32.66 5.83 -28.70
C LYS A 81 -32.87 7.18 -28.01
N LEU A 82 -33.33 7.16 -26.77
CA LEU A 82 -33.67 8.34 -25.96
C LEU A 82 -32.72 8.50 -24.75
N TYR A 83 -31.54 7.88 -24.75
CA TYR A 83 -30.59 7.92 -23.60
C TYR A 83 -30.18 9.34 -23.18
N ARG A 84 -30.22 10.30 -24.11
CA ARG A 84 -29.93 11.71 -23.82
C ARG A 84 -31.03 12.40 -23.01
N VAL A 85 -32.26 11.89 -23.07
CA VAL A 85 -33.42 12.47 -22.36
C VAL A 85 -33.31 12.16 -20.85
N PRO A 86 -33.24 13.18 -19.97
CA PRO A 86 -33.02 12.98 -18.54
C PRO A 86 -34.03 12.06 -17.85
N SER A 87 -35.31 12.14 -18.23
CA SER A 87 -36.35 11.28 -17.66
C SER A 87 -36.24 9.81 -18.07
N ILE A 88 -35.61 9.51 -19.22
CA ILE A 88 -35.45 8.15 -19.73
C ILE A 88 -34.09 7.52 -19.36
N ARG A 89 -33.07 8.36 -19.19
CA ARG A 89 -31.69 7.95 -18.90
C ARG A 89 -31.57 6.96 -17.73
N PRO A 90 -32.28 7.12 -16.58
CA PRO A 90 -32.22 6.17 -15.47
C PRO A 90 -32.60 4.75 -15.88
N PHE A 91 -33.60 4.58 -16.73
CA PHE A 91 -34.02 3.26 -17.19
C PHE A 91 -32.97 2.62 -18.09
N VAL A 92 -32.30 3.41 -18.93
CA VAL A 92 -31.21 2.91 -19.81
C VAL A 92 -30.04 2.44 -18.95
N LEU A 93 -29.62 3.26 -17.99
CA LEU A 93 -28.51 2.95 -17.07
C LEU A 93 -28.82 1.71 -16.22
N GLU A 94 -30.02 1.62 -15.66
CA GLU A 94 -30.43 0.45 -14.87
C GLU A 94 -30.52 -0.80 -15.74
N THR A 95 -31.07 -0.71 -16.96
CA THR A 95 -31.13 -1.85 -17.89
C THR A 95 -29.73 -2.34 -18.26
N LEU A 96 -28.80 -1.43 -18.57
CA LEU A 96 -27.40 -1.76 -18.85
C LEU A 96 -26.71 -2.44 -17.66
N LYS A 97 -26.98 -1.96 -16.44
CA LYS A 97 -26.44 -2.54 -15.20
C LYS A 97 -26.93 -3.96 -14.95
N GLN A 98 -28.20 -4.24 -15.24
CA GLN A 98 -28.82 -5.55 -15.00
C GLN A 98 -28.48 -6.60 -16.08
N LEU A 99 -28.03 -6.16 -17.26
CA LEU A 99 -27.62 -7.08 -18.32
C LEU A 99 -26.27 -7.75 -18.01
N PRO A 100 -26.17 -9.09 -18.08
CA PRO A 100 -24.90 -9.78 -17.84
C PRO A 100 -23.86 -9.44 -18.91
N LYS A 101 -24.31 -9.21 -20.15
CA LYS A 101 -23.47 -8.79 -21.26
C LYS A 101 -24.23 -7.73 -22.07
N ALA A 102 -23.71 -6.50 -22.07
CA ALA A 102 -24.26 -5.41 -22.83
C ALA A 102 -23.89 -5.57 -24.33
N PRO A 103 -24.83 -5.32 -25.27
CA PRO A 103 -24.53 -5.40 -26.69
C PRO A 103 -23.47 -4.39 -27.15
N ASP A 104 -22.49 -4.87 -27.91
CA ASP A 104 -21.32 -4.11 -28.37
C ASP A 104 -21.66 -2.81 -29.10
N ARG A 105 -22.76 -2.80 -29.85
CA ARG A 105 -23.26 -1.60 -30.55
C ARG A 105 -23.50 -0.43 -29.59
N TYR A 106 -23.98 -0.69 -28.38
CA TYR A 106 -24.26 0.33 -27.38
C TYR A 106 -23.01 0.75 -26.63
N LEU A 107 -22.10 -0.19 -26.34
CA LEU A 107 -20.81 0.12 -25.71
C LEU A 107 -19.98 1.11 -26.55
N LYS A 108 -19.99 0.96 -27.88
CA LYS A 108 -19.33 1.91 -28.78
C LYS A 108 -19.89 3.34 -28.67
N VAL A 109 -21.22 3.47 -28.54
CA VAL A 109 -21.86 4.78 -28.35
C VAL A 109 -21.54 5.37 -26.98
N ILE A 110 -21.53 4.54 -25.93
CA ILE A 110 -21.18 4.98 -24.57
C ILE A 110 -19.76 5.55 -24.52
N VAL A 111 -18.80 4.89 -25.18
CA VAL A 111 -17.39 5.34 -25.23
C VAL A 111 -17.24 6.73 -25.86
N THR A 112 -18.10 7.10 -26.81
CA THR A 112 -18.04 8.42 -27.47
C THR A 112 -18.64 9.56 -26.66
N ASP A 113 -19.42 9.26 -25.62
CA ASP A 113 -20.12 10.24 -24.78
C ASP A 113 -19.61 10.15 -23.34
N ARG A 114 -18.73 11.09 -22.96
CA ARG A 114 -18.04 11.05 -21.67
C ARG A 114 -19.00 11.17 -20.48
N GLU A 115 -19.98 12.06 -20.55
CA GLU A 115 -20.97 12.24 -19.48
C GLU A 115 -21.81 10.97 -19.27
N PHE A 116 -22.19 10.32 -20.37
CA PHE A 116 -22.95 9.08 -20.28
C PHE A 116 -22.10 7.91 -19.76
N TYR A 117 -20.85 7.81 -20.18
CA TYR A 117 -19.87 6.86 -19.65
C TYR A 117 -19.66 7.03 -18.13
N ASP A 118 -19.47 8.27 -17.67
CA ASP A 118 -19.27 8.60 -16.25
C ASP A 118 -20.53 8.37 -15.40
N SER A 119 -21.70 8.24 -16.02
CA SER A 119 -22.96 7.85 -15.36
C SER A 119 -23.19 6.32 -15.32
N CYS A 120 -22.44 5.54 -16.11
CA CYS A 120 -22.62 4.09 -16.18
C CYS A 120 -22.12 3.41 -14.90
N ALA A 121 -22.80 2.33 -14.49
CA ALA A 121 -22.35 1.47 -13.39
C ALA A 121 -20.99 0.82 -13.70
N VAL A 122 -20.22 0.52 -12.66
CA VAL A 122 -18.87 -0.08 -12.80
C VAL A 122 -18.92 -1.40 -13.58
N THR A 123 -19.97 -2.20 -13.42
CA THR A 123 -20.16 -3.46 -14.18
C THR A 123 -20.23 -3.24 -15.70
N VAL A 124 -20.77 -2.11 -16.15
CA VAL A 124 -20.82 -1.73 -17.57
C VAL A 124 -19.45 -1.21 -18.00
N ARG A 125 -18.80 -0.39 -17.17
CA ARG A 125 -17.44 0.12 -17.45
C ARG A 125 -16.42 -1.02 -17.54
N GLN A 126 -16.52 -2.05 -16.69
CA GLN A 126 -15.72 -3.27 -16.76
C GLN A 126 -15.81 -3.94 -18.14
N GLN A 127 -17.02 -4.04 -18.71
CA GLN A 127 -17.19 -4.61 -20.05
C GLN A 127 -16.56 -3.75 -21.15
N ILE A 128 -16.52 -2.42 -20.95
CA ILE A 128 -15.82 -1.48 -21.84
C ILE A 128 -14.30 -1.65 -21.68
N TRP A 129 -13.79 -1.68 -20.45
CA TRP A 129 -12.37 -1.82 -20.10
C TRP A 129 -11.76 -3.10 -20.64
N LEU A 130 -12.52 -4.21 -20.64
CA LEU A 130 -12.09 -5.47 -21.26
C LEU A 130 -11.79 -5.35 -22.77
N LYS A 131 -12.31 -4.33 -23.44
CA LYS A 131 -12.12 -4.09 -24.89
C LYS A 131 -11.31 -2.84 -25.18
N ASN A 132 -11.17 -1.93 -24.22
CA ASN A 132 -10.49 -0.66 -24.36
C ASN A 132 -9.51 -0.47 -23.20
N ASP A 133 -8.26 -0.88 -23.42
CA ASP A 133 -7.18 -0.79 -22.44
C ASP A 133 -6.87 0.66 -22.04
N SER A 134 -6.90 1.60 -23.00
CA SER A 134 -6.61 3.01 -22.71
C SER A 134 -7.58 3.61 -21.69
N LEU A 135 -8.89 3.39 -21.85
CA LEU A 135 -9.88 3.87 -20.89
C LEU A 135 -9.75 3.20 -19.51
N TYR A 136 -9.27 1.96 -19.46
CA TYR A 136 -9.01 1.30 -18.19
C TYR A 136 -7.83 1.93 -17.47
N ILE A 137 -6.72 2.15 -18.18
CA ILE A 137 -5.52 2.82 -17.68
C ILE A 137 -5.87 4.22 -17.17
N ASP A 138 -6.58 5.02 -17.98
CA ASP A 138 -7.00 6.38 -17.62
C ASP A 138 -7.86 6.40 -16.34
N ALA A 139 -8.60 5.32 -16.08
CA ALA A 139 -9.43 5.20 -14.89
C ALA A 139 -8.65 4.76 -13.64
N ILE A 140 -7.70 3.82 -13.76
CA ILE A 140 -6.96 3.29 -12.59
C ILE A 140 -5.78 4.16 -12.17
N LEU A 141 -5.13 4.87 -13.10
CA LEU A 141 -3.92 5.65 -12.80
C LEU A 141 -4.14 6.73 -11.73
N PRO A 142 -5.21 7.55 -11.77
CA PRO A 142 -5.45 8.54 -10.72
C PRO A 142 -5.62 7.92 -9.33
N VAL A 143 -6.23 6.73 -9.26
CA VAL A 143 -6.44 6.00 -8.00
C VAL A 143 -5.12 5.46 -7.46
N ILE A 144 -4.26 4.93 -8.33
CA ILE A 144 -2.91 4.47 -7.99
C ILE A 144 -2.06 5.65 -7.51
N ASP A 145 -2.05 6.75 -8.25
CA ASP A 145 -1.23 7.92 -7.91
C ASP A 145 -1.68 8.54 -6.57
N SER A 146 -3.00 8.63 -6.35
CA SER A 146 -3.55 9.03 -5.05
C SER A 146 -3.12 8.09 -3.92
N TYR A 147 -3.07 6.78 -4.14
CA TYR A 147 -2.60 5.82 -3.12
C TYR A 147 -1.14 6.06 -2.75
N ILE A 148 -0.27 6.26 -3.76
CA ILE A 148 1.17 6.52 -3.52
C ILE A 148 1.35 7.81 -2.72
N ASP A 149 0.70 8.89 -3.15
CA ASP A 149 0.80 10.20 -2.50
C ASP A 149 0.32 10.15 -1.04
N GLU A 150 -0.84 9.53 -0.77
CA GLU A 150 -1.37 9.41 0.58
C GLU A 150 -0.48 8.52 1.47
N LYS A 151 0.09 7.42 0.95
CA LYS A 151 1.04 6.59 1.71
C LYS A 151 2.33 7.35 2.04
N GLN A 152 2.84 8.18 1.13
CA GLN A 152 3.99 9.03 1.38
C GLN A 152 3.71 10.08 2.48
N LYS A 153 2.53 10.71 2.46
CA LYS A 153 2.13 11.68 3.47
C LYS A 153 2.14 11.11 4.90
N VAL A 154 1.77 9.84 5.09
CA VAL A 154 1.84 9.18 6.40
C VAL A 154 3.24 9.27 7.01
N MET A 155 4.29 9.13 6.19
CA MET A 155 5.70 9.19 6.64
C MET A 155 6.21 10.62 6.81
N GLN A 156 5.58 11.61 6.16
CA GLN A 156 5.98 13.02 6.17
C GLN A 156 5.32 13.84 7.29
N THR A 157 4.51 13.20 8.13
CA THR A 157 3.87 13.85 9.29
C THR A 157 4.92 14.38 10.28
N VAL A 158 4.88 15.68 10.56
CA VAL A 158 5.81 16.37 11.48
C VAL A 158 5.44 16.16 12.95
N ASP A 159 4.16 15.89 13.24
CA ASP A 159 3.66 15.78 14.60
C ASP A 159 4.21 14.56 15.38
N GLN A 160 4.15 14.68 16.71
CA GLN A 160 4.53 13.59 17.60
C GLN A 160 3.40 12.57 17.71
N SER A 161 3.49 11.49 16.92
CA SER A 161 2.66 10.30 17.09
C SER A 161 3.36 9.26 17.98
N PRO A 162 2.63 8.52 18.84
CA PRO A 162 3.15 7.35 19.53
C PRO A 162 3.38 6.14 18.59
N THR A 163 2.84 6.18 17.37
CA THR A 163 2.99 5.12 16.35
C THR A 163 3.81 5.60 15.15
N ASN A 164 4.47 4.67 14.46
CA ASN A 164 5.18 4.90 13.21
C ASN A 164 4.47 4.25 12.02
N TYR A 165 5.03 4.39 10.82
CA TYR A 165 4.48 3.84 9.58
C TYR A 165 4.13 2.34 9.66
N PHE A 166 4.91 1.54 10.39
CA PHE A 166 4.72 0.10 10.53
C PHE A 166 3.79 -0.29 11.69
N THR A 167 3.42 0.66 12.57
CA THR A 167 2.61 0.40 13.76
C THR A 167 1.33 1.22 13.82
N CYS A 168 1.14 2.19 12.92
CA CYS A 168 -0.08 2.99 12.83
C CYS A 168 -1.25 2.20 12.24
N GLU A 169 -1.00 1.15 11.47
CA GLU A 169 -2.02 0.33 10.83
C GLU A 169 -1.82 -1.16 11.09
N THR A 170 -2.93 -1.90 11.20
CA THR A 170 -2.91 -3.36 11.15
C THR A 170 -2.86 -3.84 9.69
N THR A 171 -2.46 -5.10 9.46
CA THR A 171 -2.50 -5.68 8.10
C THR A 171 -3.90 -5.60 7.48
N LYS A 172 -4.96 -5.76 8.28
CA LYS A 172 -6.35 -5.61 7.85
C LYS A 172 -6.67 -4.15 7.49
N SER A 173 -6.29 -3.20 8.34
CA SER A 173 -6.54 -1.76 8.11
C SER A 173 -5.91 -1.26 6.82
N ARG A 174 -4.69 -1.73 6.50
CA ARG A 174 -4.00 -1.40 5.24
C ARG A 174 -4.87 -1.66 4.01
N ARG A 175 -5.65 -2.74 4.01
CA ARG A 175 -6.51 -3.16 2.88
C ARG A 175 -7.84 -2.42 2.79
N GLN A 176 -8.17 -1.60 3.79
CA GLN A 176 -9.41 -0.80 3.84
C GLN A 176 -9.24 0.60 3.28
N TRP A 177 -8.06 0.94 2.74
CA TRP A 177 -7.84 2.22 2.07
C TRP A 177 -8.80 2.37 0.90
N SER A 178 -9.39 3.56 0.76
CA SER A 178 -10.42 3.83 -0.26
C SER A 178 -9.92 3.51 -1.66
N GLN A 179 -8.67 3.82 -1.97
CA GLN A 179 -8.05 3.53 -3.27
C GLN A 179 -7.97 2.03 -3.55
N ILE A 180 -7.68 1.20 -2.55
CA ILE A 180 -7.61 -0.26 -2.71
C ILE A 180 -9.01 -0.81 -2.96
N LEU A 181 -9.98 -0.41 -2.14
CA LEU A 181 -11.37 -0.84 -2.29
C LEU A 181 -11.95 -0.39 -3.64
N GLU A 182 -11.59 0.81 -4.09
CA GLU A 182 -11.97 1.33 -5.40
C GLU A 182 -11.34 0.51 -6.53
N LEU A 183 -10.03 0.25 -6.51
CA LEU A 183 -9.37 -0.60 -7.51
C LEU A 183 -9.98 -2.00 -7.55
N MET A 184 -10.27 -2.60 -6.39
CA MET A 184 -10.93 -3.91 -6.34
C MET A 184 -12.38 -3.86 -6.86
N THR A 185 -13.09 -2.76 -6.65
CA THR A 185 -14.41 -2.53 -7.24
C THR A 185 -14.32 -2.40 -8.77
N MET A 186 -13.31 -1.68 -9.27
CA MET A 186 -13.05 -1.54 -10.71
C MET A 186 -12.73 -2.89 -11.36
N VAL A 187 -11.93 -3.73 -10.71
CA VAL A 187 -11.61 -5.09 -11.18
C VAL A 187 -12.84 -6.01 -11.12
N GLY A 188 -13.56 -6.01 -10.00
CA GLY A 188 -14.66 -6.94 -9.73
C GLY A 188 -14.23 -8.41 -9.87
N HIS A 189 -15.03 -9.22 -10.56
CA HIS A 189 -14.71 -10.63 -10.82
C HIS A 189 -13.91 -10.87 -12.12
N GLN A 190 -13.48 -9.80 -12.81
CA GLN A 190 -12.84 -9.88 -14.12
C GLN A 190 -11.33 -10.12 -14.00
N GLU A 191 -10.90 -11.39 -14.06
CA GLU A 191 -9.49 -11.78 -14.05
C GLU A 191 -8.60 -10.97 -15.03
N PRO A 192 -9.01 -10.70 -16.29
CA PRO A 192 -8.17 -9.94 -17.22
C PRO A 192 -7.89 -8.50 -16.74
N LEU A 193 -8.84 -7.85 -16.06
CA LEU A 193 -8.65 -6.51 -15.51
C LEU A 193 -7.69 -6.52 -14.32
N TYR A 194 -7.77 -7.53 -13.46
CA TYR A 194 -6.82 -7.71 -12.36
C TYR A 194 -5.40 -7.93 -12.87
N ARG A 195 -5.23 -8.80 -13.88
CA ARG A 195 -3.93 -9.04 -14.51
C ARG A 195 -3.37 -7.76 -15.13
N ARG A 196 -4.21 -6.96 -15.80
CA ARG A 196 -3.77 -5.69 -16.37
C ARG A 196 -3.40 -4.66 -15.30
N LEU A 197 -4.15 -4.59 -14.20
CA LEU A 197 -3.81 -3.75 -13.04
C LEU A 197 -2.43 -4.11 -12.49
N ASN A 198 -2.16 -5.39 -12.25
CA ASN A 198 -0.85 -5.85 -11.80
C ASN A 198 0.27 -5.51 -12.79
N ASN A 199 0.01 -5.60 -14.10
CA ASN A 199 0.98 -5.18 -15.11
C ASN A 199 1.31 -3.69 -15.01
N VAL A 200 0.31 -2.83 -14.83
CA VAL A 200 0.52 -1.38 -14.68
C VAL A 200 1.31 -1.08 -13.42
N ILE A 201 1.01 -1.75 -12.29
CA ILE A 201 1.77 -1.61 -11.04
C ILE A 201 3.22 -2.03 -11.23
N ARG A 202 3.48 -3.15 -11.92
CA ARG A 202 4.83 -3.62 -12.24
C ARG A 202 5.58 -2.63 -13.12
N GLU A 203 4.94 -2.10 -14.17
CA GLU A 203 5.52 -1.09 -15.05
C GLU A 203 5.89 0.20 -14.29
N ARG A 204 5.02 0.65 -13.38
CA ARG A 204 5.28 1.82 -12.50
C ARG A 204 6.42 1.56 -11.53
N PHE A 205 6.46 0.38 -10.91
CA PHE A 205 7.55 -0.02 -10.01
C PHE A 205 8.89 -0.08 -10.76
N LEU A 206 8.93 -0.68 -11.94
CA LEU A 206 10.15 -0.76 -12.77
C LEU A 206 10.71 0.63 -13.12
N LYS A 207 9.84 1.60 -13.38
CA LYS A 207 10.24 2.98 -13.72
C LYS A 207 10.72 3.79 -12.52
N SER A 208 10.14 3.58 -11.34
CA SER A 208 10.37 4.43 -10.15
C SER A 208 11.29 3.81 -9.10
N ALA A 209 11.36 2.47 -9.05
CA ALA A 209 11.92 1.70 -7.94
C ALA A 209 11.25 2.01 -6.56
N ASP A 210 10.05 2.60 -6.55
CA ASP A 210 9.35 2.94 -5.30
C ASP A 210 8.70 1.69 -4.66
N ALA A 211 9.16 1.36 -3.44
CA ALA A 211 8.70 0.20 -2.69
C ALA A 211 7.21 0.28 -2.29
N ILE A 212 6.56 1.45 -2.35
CA ILE A 212 5.12 1.57 -2.08
C ILE A 212 4.31 0.77 -3.11
N TYR A 213 4.81 0.59 -4.35
CA TYR A 213 4.16 -0.29 -5.33
C TYR A 213 4.20 -1.77 -4.93
N CYS A 214 5.24 -2.20 -4.20
CA CYS A 214 5.28 -3.54 -3.59
C CYS A 214 4.19 -3.69 -2.52
N SER A 215 3.99 -2.66 -1.70
CA SER A 215 2.90 -2.60 -0.72
C SER A 215 1.52 -2.64 -1.39
N LEU A 216 1.31 -1.88 -2.47
CA LEU A 216 0.07 -1.93 -3.23
C LEU A 216 -0.20 -3.33 -3.79
N ARG A 217 0.82 -3.98 -4.37
CA ARG A 217 0.73 -5.35 -4.90
C ARG A 217 0.34 -6.38 -3.84
N MET A 218 0.90 -6.26 -2.64
CA MET A 218 0.59 -7.10 -1.47
C MET A 218 -0.84 -6.85 -0.97
N GLU A 219 -1.24 -5.59 -0.85
CA GLU A 219 -2.56 -5.25 -0.32
C GLU A 219 -3.69 -5.62 -1.29
N LEU A 220 -3.49 -5.52 -2.61
CA LEU A 220 -4.48 -5.91 -3.62
C LEU A 220 -4.78 -7.41 -3.60
N VAL A 221 -3.74 -8.27 -3.56
CA VAL A 221 -3.96 -9.73 -3.53
C VAL A 221 -4.66 -10.16 -2.24
N MET A 222 -4.29 -9.55 -1.12
CA MET A 222 -4.94 -9.83 0.16
C MET A 222 -6.35 -9.21 0.26
N SER A 223 -6.61 -8.10 -0.42
CA SER A 223 -7.96 -7.52 -0.52
C SER A 223 -8.88 -8.39 -1.39
N ALA A 224 -8.36 -8.94 -2.49
CA ALA A 224 -9.09 -9.94 -3.29
C ALA A 224 -9.43 -11.19 -2.47
N HIS A 225 -8.51 -11.65 -1.61
CA HIS A 225 -8.75 -12.72 -0.66
C HIS A 225 -9.87 -12.36 0.34
N ASP A 226 -9.80 -11.20 0.98
CA ASP A 226 -10.82 -10.75 1.95
C ASP A 226 -12.23 -10.60 1.33
N LEU A 227 -12.28 -10.17 0.06
CA LEU A 227 -13.51 -10.04 -0.73
C LEU A 227 -13.99 -11.38 -1.33
N ASN A 228 -13.27 -12.48 -1.13
CA ASN A 228 -13.56 -13.81 -1.68
C ASN A 228 -13.75 -13.84 -3.21
N ILE A 229 -12.89 -13.13 -3.94
CA ILE A 229 -12.93 -13.09 -5.41
C ILE A 229 -12.16 -14.30 -5.96
N GLU A 230 -12.80 -15.48 -5.96
CA GLU A 230 -12.16 -16.76 -6.32
C GLU A 230 -11.46 -16.75 -7.70
N SER A 231 -12.02 -16.05 -8.69
CA SER A 231 -11.42 -15.93 -10.03
C SER A 231 -10.04 -15.26 -9.99
N VAL A 232 -9.88 -14.26 -9.13
CA VAL A 232 -8.61 -13.54 -8.91
C VAL A 232 -7.67 -14.36 -8.04
N ILE A 233 -8.17 -14.90 -6.92
CA ILE A 233 -7.36 -15.70 -5.97
C ILE A 233 -6.71 -16.89 -6.68
N ARG A 234 -7.49 -17.63 -7.48
CA ARG A 234 -7.02 -18.84 -8.17
C ARG A 234 -6.05 -18.54 -9.31
N SER A 235 -6.14 -17.36 -9.92
CA SER A 235 -5.30 -16.99 -11.05
C SER A 235 -4.00 -16.28 -10.63
N ASP A 236 -3.95 -15.68 -9.45
CA ASP A 236 -2.77 -14.97 -8.95
C ASP A 236 -1.73 -15.96 -8.36
N PRO A 237 -0.57 -16.16 -9.02
CA PRO A 237 0.46 -17.08 -8.55
C PRO A 237 1.13 -16.63 -7.24
N CYS A 238 0.91 -15.38 -6.82
CA CYS A 238 1.53 -14.81 -5.63
C CYS A 238 0.69 -14.96 -4.36
N HIS A 239 -0.55 -15.44 -4.50
CA HIS A 239 -1.50 -15.54 -3.40
C HIS A 239 -0.93 -16.32 -2.19
N ASP A 240 -0.36 -17.50 -2.41
CA ASP A 240 0.10 -18.35 -1.31
C ASP A 240 1.27 -17.73 -0.53
N LEU A 241 2.17 -17.03 -1.23
CA LEU A 241 3.28 -16.30 -0.61
C LEU A 241 2.74 -15.11 0.19
N ALA A 242 1.88 -14.31 -0.42
CA ALA A 242 1.27 -13.14 0.22
C ALA A 242 0.49 -13.54 1.47
N TRP A 243 -0.34 -14.58 1.39
CA TRP A 243 -1.12 -15.07 2.52
C TRP A 243 -0.24 -15.56 3.68
N CYS A 244 0.84 -16.28 3.36
CA CYS A 244 1.77 -16.77 4.37
C CYS A 244 2.53 -15.61 5.05
N LEU A 245 3.02 -14.64 4.28
CA LEU A 245 3.74 -13.49 4.82
C LEU A 245 2.83 -12.53 5.58
N ASP A 246 1.59 -12.30 5.13
CA ASP A 246 0.60 -11.48 5.85
C ASP A 246 0.36 -12.03 7.26
N ALA A 247 0.27 -13.37 7.38
CA ALA A 247 0.15 -14.03 8.67
C ALA A 247 1.38 -13.81 9.56
N CYS A 248 2.59 -13.98 9.01
CA CYS A 248 3.83 -13.77 9.76
C CYS A 248 3.97 -12.31 10.26
N VAL A 249 3.64 -11.33 9.40
CA VAL A 249 3.68 -9.90 9.74
C VAL A 249 2.66 -9.57 10.82
N ARG A 250 1.41 -10.07 10.69
CA ARG A 250 0.34 -9.83 11.65
C ARG A 250 0.67 -10.42 13.02
N ASP A 251 1.15 -11.66 13.04
CA ASP A 251 1.39 -12.42 14.28
C ASP A 251 2.79 -12.11 14.86
N LYS A 252 3.61 -11.35 14.12
CA LYS A 252 5.00 -10.96 14.46
C LYS A 252 5.87 -12.15 14.88
N HIS A 253 5.59 -13.29 14.27
CA HIS A 253 6.22 -14.55 14.59
C HIS A 253 6.40 -15.38 13.31
N LEU A 254 7.33 -16.32 13.37
CA LEU A 254 7.56 -17.31 12.33
C LEU A 254 7.65 -18.68 13.00
N ASP A 255 6.58 -19.45 12.91
CA ASP A 255 6.53 -20.81 13.47
C ASP A 255 7.14 -21.86 12.51
N ALA A 256 7.25 -23.10 12.96
CA ALA A 256 7.81 -24.20 12.17
C ALA A 256 6.95 -24.53 10.92
N GLN A 257 5.63 -24.41 11.00
CA GLN A 257 4.74 -24.71 9.88
C GLN A 257 4.85 -23.64 8.78
N GLN A 258 4.84 -22.36 9.17
CA GLN A 258 5.07 -21.21 8.31
C GLN A 258 6.47 -21.27 7.68
N THR A 259 7.50 -21.64 8.45
CA THR A 259 8.86 -21.84 7.95
C THR A 259 8.92 -22.89 6.84
N ILE A 260 8.29 -24.05 7.05
CA ILE A 260 8.24 -25.12 6.03
C ILE A 260 7.46 -24.66 4.80
N LYS A 261 6.31 -23.98 5.00
CA LYS A 261 5.49 -23.46 3.89
C LYS A 261 6.27 -22.45 3.04
N LEU A 262 6.90 -21.46 3.66
CA LEU A 262 7.73 -20.47 2.96
C LEU A 262 8.90 -21.12 2.23
N LYS A 263 9.58 -22.08 2.87
CA LYS A 263 10.66 -22.85 2.22
C LYS A 263 10.15 -23.57 0.97
N ASN A 264 8.99 -24.25 1.06
CA ASN A 264 8.41 -24.96 -0.08
C ASN A 264 8.03 -24.03 -1.23
N ILE A 265 7.50 -22.84 -0.92
CA ILE A 265 7.20 -21.80 -1.91
C ILE A 265 8.48 -21.33 -2.62
N LEU A 266 9.56 -21.08 -1.87
CA LEU A 266 10.85 -20.65 -2.46
C LEU A 266 11.57 -21.75 -3.25
N GLU A 267 11.27 -23.02 -3.00
CA GLU A 267 11.81 -24.11 -3.80
C GLU A 267 11.01 -24.32 -5.09
N SER A 268 9.68 -24.08 -5.05
CA SER A 268 8.83 -24.20 -6.24
C SER A 268 9.13 -23.12 -7.28
N THR A 269 9.54 -21.92 -6.85
CA THR A 269 9.91 -20.80 -7.73
C THR A 269 11.07 -21.07 -8.67
N LYS A 270 11.94 -22.06 -8.38
CA LYS A 270 13.03 -22.47 -9.28
C LYS A 270 12.55 -22.97 -10.65
N LYS A 271 11.29 -23.40 -10.75
CA LYS A 271 10.68 -23.95 -11.97
C LYS A 271 9.67 -22.98 -12.61
N THR A 272 9.57 -21.76 -12.11
CA THR A 272 8.53 -20.79 -12.49
C THR A 272 9.05 -19.80 -13.53
N LYS A 273 8.15 -19.20 -14.31
CA LYS A 273 8.48 -18.14 -15.29
C LYS A 273 9.05 -16.90 -14.59
N ALA A 274 9.99 -16.21 -15.25
CA ALA A 274 10.66 -15.01 -14.74
C ALA A 274 9.68 -13.91 -14.30
N GLU A 275 8.62 -13.65 -15.08
CA GLU A 275 7.60 -12.64 -14.75
C GLU A 275 6.95 -12.88 -13.39
N VAL A 276 6.60 -14.14 -13.10
CA VAL A 276 5.98 -14.54 -11.84
C VAL A 276 6.99 -14.45 -10.68
N ILE A 277 8.25 -14.75 -10.93
CA ILE A 277 9.32 -14.58 -9.93
C ILE A 277 9.47 -13.11 -9.57
N GLY A 278 9.40 -12.21 -10.55
CA GLY A 278 9.37 -10.77 -10.31
C GLY A 278 8.19 -10.32 -9.45
N ASP A 279 6.98 -10.83 -9.70
CA ASP A 279 5.81 -10.53 -8.87
C ASP A 279 5.94 -11.06 -7.43
N LEU A 280 6.47 -12.28 -7.27
CA LEU A 280 6.76 -12.84 -5.95
C LEU A 280 7.82 -12.02 -5.21
N ALA A 281 8.81 -11.50 -5.92
CA ALA A 281 9.80 -10.59 -5.36
C ALA A 281 9.16 -9.28 -4.90
N MET A 282 8.19 -8.73 -5.65
CA MET A 282 7.41 -7.56 -5.20
C MET A 282 6.63 -7.86 -3.93
N ILE A 283 6.02 -9.04 -3.78
CA ILE A 283 5.35 -9.42 -2.53
C ILE A 283 6.34 -9.48 -1.35
N ALA A 284 7.49 -10.12 -1.54
CA ALA A 284 8.54 -10.17 -0.53
C ALA A 284 9.16 -8.78 -0.25
N GLY A 285 9.10 -7.87 -1.23
CA GLY A 285 9.57 -6.50 -1.17
C GLY A 285 8.58 -5.51 -0.54
N ASP A 286 7.40 -5.95 -0.09
CA ASP A 286 6.51 -5.12 0.73
C ASP A 286 7.28 -4.59 1.96
N ALA A 287 7.19 -3.29 2.21
CA ALA A 287 7.96 -2.66 3.28
C ALA A 287 7.72 -3.31 4.66
N HIS A 288 6.49 -3.72 4.97
CA HIS A 288 6.18 -4.36 6.26
C HIS A 288 6.75 -5.79 6.34
N VAL A 289 6.76 -6.51 5.22
CA VAL A 289 7.44 -7.81 5.12
C VAL A 289 8.94 -7.64 5.36
N ILE A 290 9.60 -6.70 4.68
CA ILE A 290 11.03 -6.42 4.86
C ILE A 290 11.32 -6.05 6.32
N HIS A 291 10.51 -5.16 6.91
CA HIS A 291 10.65 -4.78 8.31
C HIS A 291 10.52 -5.98 9.27
N PHE A 292 9.54 -6.84 9.03
CA PHE A 292 9.35 -8.07 9.80
C PHE A 292 10.54 -9.03 9.67
N LEU A 293 11.01 -9.28 8.45
CA LEU A 293 12.14 -10.19 8.18
C LEU A 293 13.41 -9.70 8.85
N CYS A 294 13.73 -8.41 8.74
CA CYS A 294 14.89 -7.83 9.42
C CYS A 294 14.75 -7.90 10.94
N SER A 295 13.59 -7.52 11.49
CA SER A 295 13.36 -7.54 12.94
C SER A 295 13.48 -8.96 13.51
N MET A 296 12.98 -9.97 12.79
CA MET A 296 13.10 -11.35 13.21
C MET A 296 14.53 -11.88 13.07
N ALA A 297 15.25 -11.51 12.01
CA ALA A 297 16.66 -11.88 11.84
C ALA A 297 17.54 -11.29 12.95
N ILE A 298 17.34 -10.02 13.31
CA ILE A 298 18.02 -9.38 14.43
C ILE A 298 17.66 -10.06 15.75
N LYS A 299 16.39 -10.40 15.97
CA LYS A 299 15.98 -11.15 17.15
C LYS A 299 16.69 -12.49 17.26
N VAL A 300 16.75 -13.27 16.19
CA VAL A 300 17.45 -14.57 16.16
C VAL A 300 18.94 -14.40 16.48
N LEU A 301 19.61 -13.42 15.88
CA LEU A 301 21.03 -13.14 16.15
C LEU A 301 21.27 -12.73 17.61
N ARG A 302 20.43 -11.84 18.15
CA ARG A 302 20.53 -11.38 19.53
C ARG A 302 20.22 -12.49 20.53
N ASP A 303 19.18 -13.29 20.30
CA ASP A 303 18.83 -14.40 21.17
C ASP A 303 19.96 -15.46 21.15
N SER A 304 20.61 -15.68 20.01
CA SER A 304 21.81 -16.54 19.92
C SER A 304 23.00 -15.97 20.71
N ALA A 305 23.23 -14.66 20.66
CA ALA A 305 24.27 -13.98 21.43
C ALA A 305 24.00 -14.02 22.95
N LEU A 306 22.76 -13.78 23.37
CA LEU A 306 22.35 -13.74 24.78
C LEU A 306 22.43 -15.11 25.47
N HIS A 307 22.00 -16.17 24.79
CA HIS A 307 21.94 -17.51 25.38
C HIS A 307 23.21 -18.33 25.16
N ALA A 308 24.25 -17.74 24.55
CA ALA A 308 25.53 -18.39 24.25
C ALA A 308 25.36 -19.82 23.70
N THR A 309 24.48 -20.00 22.72
CA THR A 309 24.07 -21.33 22.23
C THR A 309 25.20 -22.13 21.57
N GLY A 310 26.37 -21.52 21.36
CA GLY A 310 27.53 -22.11 20.68
C GLY A 310 27.35 -22.30 19.18
N GLN A 311 26.17 -21.96 18.64
CA GLN A 311 25.84 -22.09 17.23
C GLN A 311 26.34 -20.87 16.45
N LEU A 312 26.99 -21.11 15.32
CA LEU A 312 27.40 -20.04 14.43
C LEU A 312 26.20 -19.53 13.61
N PRO A 313 26.19 -18.26 13.13
CA PRO A 313 25.09 -17.73 12.33
C PRO A 313 24.73 -18.60 11.10
N ARG A 314 25.73 -19.26 10.51
CA ARG A 314 25.54 -20.19 9.38
C ARG A 314 24.78 -21.47 9.75
N GLU A 315 24.72 -21.87 11.02
CA GLU A 315 24.05 -23.08 11.50
C GLU A 315 22.57 -22.80 11.85
N LEU A 316 22.19 -21.54 11.96
CA LEU A 316 20.83 -21.11 12.27
C LEU A 316 19.93 -21.20 11.03
N VAL A 317 19.28 -22.35 10.84
CA VAL A 317 18.34 -22.60 9.72
C VAL A 317 17.26 -21.52 9.58
N PRO A 318 16.61 -21.02 10.66
CA PRO A 318 15.63 -19.94 10.53
C PRO A 318 16.24 -18.65 9.96
N LEU A 319 17.48 -18.33 10.35
CA LEU A 319 18.20 -17.15 9.85
C LEU A 319 18.49 -17.27 8.36
N GLN A 320 18.90 -18.45 7.88
CA GLN A 320 19.13 -18.68 6.46
C GLN A 320 17.88 -18.40 5.61
N LEU A 321 16.71 -18.88 6.06
CA LEU A 321 15.45 -18.65 5.37
C LEU A 321 15.07 -17.16 5.36
N LEU A 322 15.17 -16.50 6.51
CA LEU A 322 14.86 -15.07 6.66
C LEU A 322 15.72 -14.22 5.72
N LEU A 323 17.03 -14.48 5.67
CA LEU A 323 17.93 -13.71 4.80
C LEU A 323 17.72 -14.00 3.32
N ARG A 324 17.36 -15.24 2.96
CA ARG A 324 17.00 -15.58 1.57
C ARG A 324 15.75 -14.84 1.11
N LEU A 325 14.69 -14.79 1.95
CA LEU A 325 13.49 -14.01 1.68
C LEU A 325 13.77 -12.51 1.63
N LEU A 326 14.57 -12.01 2.57
CA LEU A 326 14.94 -10.60 2.64
C LEU A 326 15.72 -10.17 1.41
N SER A 327 16.73 -10.94 1.01
CA SER A 327 17.52 -10.69 -0.20
C SER A 327 16.64 -10.75 -1.45
N PHE A 328 15.70 -11.69 -1.51
CA PHE A 328 14.76 -11.82 -2.62
C PHE A 328 13.84 -10.60 -2.75
N GLY A 329 13.24 -10.15 -1.64
CA GLY A 329 12.41 -8.93 -1.63
C GLY A 329 13.21 -7.65 -1.89
N ALA A 330 14.38 -7.51 -1.27
CA ALA A 330 15.25 -6.35 -1.44
C ALA A 330 15.82 -6.21 -2.86
N SER A 331 15.85 -7.31 -3.62
CA SER A 331 16.29 -7.34 -5.03
C SER A 331 15.14 -7.28 -6.03
N ALA A 332 13.89 -7.05 -5.60
CA ALA A 332 12.71 -7.10 -6.47
C ALA A 332 12.82 -6.24 -7.74
N HIS A 333 13.32 -5.00 -7.61
CA HIS A 333 13.53 -4.12 -8.76
C HIS A 333 14.60 -4.67 -9.72
N SER A 334 15.72 -5.16 -9.18
CA SER A 334 16.78 -5.80 -9.97
C SER A 334 16.24 -7.02 -10.71
N VAL A 335 15.56 -7.93 -10.01
CA VAL A 335 14.98 -9.16 -10.57
C VAL A 335 14.03 -8.84 -11.73
N LEU A 336 13.18 -7.83 -11.57
CA LEU A 336 12.25 -7.42 -12.63
C LEU A 336 12.97 -6.75 -13.81
N SER A 337 14.02 -5.98 -13.55
CA SER A 337 14.74 -5.24 -14.60
C SER A 337 15.65 -6.13 -15.45
N THR A 338 16.31 -7.12 -14.85
CA THR A 338 17.26 -8.00 -15.51
C THR A 338 16.67 -9.35 -15.90
N ASN A 339 15.47 -9.69 -15.42
CA ASN A 339 14.91 -11.04 -15.44
C ASN A 339 15.84 -12.10 -14.84
N ASP A 340 16.71 -11.68 -13.90
CA ASP A 340 17.67 -12.56 -13.26
C ASP A 340 17.01 -13.41 -12.18
N ILE A 341 16.86 -14.70 -12.48
CA ILE A 341 16.24 -15.71 -11.61
C ILE A 341 17.21 -16.17 -10.49
N THR A 342 18.51 -15.84 -10.60
CA THR A 342 19.53 -16.30 -9.65
C THR A 342 19.45 -15.60 -8.29
N ALA A 343 18.80 -14.44 -8.20
CA ALA A 343 18.62 -13.68 -6.97
C ALA A 343 17.87 -14.45 -5.86
N LEU A 344 17.03 -15.42 -6.26
CA LEU A 344 16.31 -16.31 -5.34
C LEU A 344 17.25 -17.36 -4.72
N GLN A 345 18.38 -17.66 -5.35
CA GLN A 345 19.12 -18.89 -5.08
C GLN A 345 20.20 -18.75 -4.02
N ASN A 346 20.92 -17.62 -3.89
CA ASN A 346 22.03 -17.55 -2.93
C ASN A 346 22.18 -16.17 -2.28
N VAL A 347 21.96 -16.12 -0.96
CA VAL A 347 22.73 -15.17 -0.14
C VAL A 347 24.15 -15.71 -0.11
N ASP A 348 25.14 -14.87 -0.42
CA ASP A 348 26.54 -15.29 -0.47
C ASP A 348 26.94 -15.92 0.87
N ALA A 349 27.60 -17.08 0.83
CA ALA A 349 28.12 -17.76 2.02
C ALA A 349 29.07 -16.85 2.83
N VAL A 350 29.71 -15.88 2.18
CA VAL A 350 30.55 -14.88 2.83
C VAL A 350 29.73 -13.96 3.73
N VAL A 351 28.45 -13.69 3.44
CA VAL A 351 27.56 -12.93 4.34
C VAL A 351 27.42 -13.67 5.67
N PHE A 352 27.23 -14.99 5.65
CA PHE A 352 27.11 -15.76 6.88
C PHE A 352 28.43 -15.94 7.63
N THR A 353 29.52 -16.20 6.89
CA THR A 353 30.80 -16.60 7.49
C THR A 353 31.69 -15.43 7.89
N LYS A 354 31.56 -14.28 7.23
CA LYS A 354 32.29 -13.06 7.55
C LYS A 354 31.39 -11.99 8.18
N PHE A 355 30.43 -11.45 7.41
CA PHE A 355 29.64 -10.31 7.87
C PHE A 355 28.83 -10.62 9.13
N LEU A 356 27.99 -11.67 9.11
CA LEU A 356 27.17 -12.04 10.27
C LEU A 356 28.01 -12.51 11.45
N ALA A 357 29.17 -13.15 11.21
CA ALA A 357 30.07 -13.52 12.28
C ALA A 357 30.61 -12.28 13.01
N SER A 358 31.15 -11.31 12.27
CA SER A 358 31.61 -10.03 12.83
C SER A 358 30.46 -9.22 13.45
N PHE A 359 29.29 -9.23 12.82
CA PHE A 359 28.11 -8.54 13.32
C PHE A 359 27.59 -9.15 14.63
N THR A 360 27.61 -10.47 14.77
CA THR A 360 27.30 -11.13 16.04
C THR A 360 28.31 -10.77 17.13
N THR A 361 29.60 -10.61 16.81
CA THR A 361 30.59 -10.11 17.78
C THR A 361 30.18 -8.73 18.31
N PHE A 362 29.73 -7.83 17.44
CA PHE A 362 29.25 -6.51 17.85
C PHE A 362 28.02 -6.60 18.76
N ILE A 363 27.09 -7.52 18.44
CA ILE A 363 25.93 -7.79 19.30
C ILE A 363 26.36 -8.32 20.67
N VAL A 364 27.34 -9.21 20.73
CA VAL A 364 27.88 -9.75 21.98
C VAL A 364 28.56 -8.66 22.80
N GLU A 365 29.38 -7.82 22.18
CA GLU A 365 29.99 -6.66 22.82
C GLU A 365 28.93 -5.72 23.43
N ASP A 366 27.84 -5.45 22.70
CA ASP A 366 26.73 -4.62 23.20
C ASP A 366 26.02 -5.26 24.40
N VAL A 367 25.85 -6.59 24.39
CA VAL A 367 25.33 -7.36 25.53
C VAL A 367 26.27 -7.26 26.73
N ILE A 368 27.58 -7.43 26.53
CA ILE A 368 28.58 -7.34 27.60
C ILE A 368 28.57 -5.94 28.21
N ARG A 369 28.62 -4.87 27.40
CA ARG A 369 28.57 -3.48 27.91
C ARG A 369 27.28 -3.20 28.68
N TYR A 370 26.16 -3.76 28.24
CA TYR A 370 24.90 -3.66 28.97
C TYR A 370 24.95 -4.36 30.34
N GLU A 371 25.51 -5.56 30.43
CA GLU A 371 25.64 -6.27 31.72
C GLU A 371 26.69 -5.61 32.63
N LEU A 372 27.81 -5.12 32.08
CA LEU A 372 28.83 -4.35 32.82
C LEU A 372 28.25 -3.08 33.45
N SER A 373 27.33 -2.39 32.77
CA SER A 373 26.65 -1.20 33.33
C SER A 373 25.83 -1.47 34.60
N ARG A 374 25.61 -2.75 34.93
CA ARG A 374 24.85 -3.23 36.08
C ARG A 374 25.71 -4.04 37.06
N ALA A 375 26.98 -4.25 36.74
CA ALA A 375 27.91 -5.02 37.56
C ALA A 375 28.47 -4.16 38.71
N PRO A 376 28.95 -4.79 39.80
CA PRO A 376 29.76 -4.13 40.83
C PRO A 376 31.05 -3.52 40.26
N ASP A 377 31.54 -2.45 40.90
CA ASP A 377 32.74 -1.71 40.48
C ASP A 377 33.98 -2.61 40.29
N GLU A 378 34.16 -3.63 41.14
CA GLU A 378 35.25 -4.61 41.05
C GLU A 378 35.32 -5.31 39.69
N ILE A 379 34.16 -5.65 39.12
CA ILE A 379 34.06 -6.33 37.82
C ILE A 379 34.28 -5.34 36.67
N ILE A 380 33.84 -4.08 36.85
CA ILE A 380 34.02 -3.01 35.86
C ILE A 380 35.51 -2.63 35.75
N ASP A 381 36.22 -2.56 36.87
CA ASP A 381 37.65 -2.23 36.91
C ASP A 381 38.50 -3.31 36.22
N GLU A 382 38.13 -4.58 36.35
CA GLU A 382 38.80 -5.69 35.65
C GLU A 382 38.40 -5.81 34.17
N ASN A 383 37.24 -5.29 33.78
CA ASN A 383 36.67 -5.43 32.44
C ASN A 383 36.10 -4.08 31.96
N PRO A 384 36.97 -3.12 31.60
CA PRO A 384 36.50 -1.79 31.23
C PRO A 384 35.66 -1.84 29.95
N ALA A 385 34.53 -1.11 29.95
CA ALA A 385 33.59 -1.13 28.83
C ALA A 385 34.20 -0.69 27.47
N SER A 386 35.32 0.04 27.50
CA SER A 386 36.10 0.41 26.31
C SER A 386 36.68 -0.78 25.56
N ASP A 387 36.99 -1.87 26.25
CA ASP A 387 37.58 -3.07 25.65
C ASP A 387 36.58 -3.79 24.75
N PHE A 388 35.30 -3.55 25.00
CA PHE A 388 34.18 -4.09 24.23
C PHE A 388 33.59 -3.04 23.28
N LEU A 389 34.36 -2.05 22.83
CA LEU A 389 33.90 -1.00 21.89
C LEU A 389 34.75 -1.01 20.61
N SER A 390 34.73 -2.12 19.89
CA SER A 390 35.47 -2.28 18.63
C SER A 390 34.87 -1.41 17.52
N ASP A 391 35.69 -0.75 16.69
CA ASP A 391 35.20 -0.05 15.49
C ASP A 391 34.89 -1.01 14.33
N PRO A 392 33.92 -0.69 13.44
CA PRO A 392 33.60 -1.52 12.28
C PRO A 392 34.79 -1.61 11.33
N SER A 393 35.23 -2.84 11.05
CA SER A 393 36.33 -3.10 10.12
C SER A 393 36.02 -2.63 8.69
N GLU A 394 37.06 -2.36 7.90
CA GLU A 394 36.88 -2.01 6.49
C GLU A 394 36.17 -3.10 5.68
N GLU A 395 36.37 -4.37 6.03
CA GLU A 395 35.63 -5.50 5.42
C GLU A 395 34.12 -5.37 5.71
N MET A 396 33.75 -5.12 6.97
CA MET A 396 32.35 -4.94 7.37
C MET A 396 31.71 -3.74 6.67
N LEU A 397 32.41 -2.61 6.64
CA LEU A 397 31.98 -1.41 5.89
C LEU A 397 31.87 -1.70 4.39
N GLY A 398 32.71 -2.59 3.85
CA GLY A 398 32.61 -3.12 2.49
C GLY A 398 31.27 -3.79 2.25
N PHE A 399 30.86 -4.74 3.10
CA PHE A 399 29.54 -5.40 3.00
C PHE A 399 28.38 -4.41 3.09
N LEU A 400 28.44 -3.44 4.00
CA LEU A 400 27.39 -2.43 4.15
C LEU A 400 27.23 -1.55 2.89
N LYS A 401 28.30 -1.35 2.11
CA LYS A 401 28.28 -0.60 0.84
C LYS A 401 27.78 -1.44 -0.34
N THR A 402 28.01 -2.75 -0.33
CA THR A 402 27.79 -3.63 -1.50
C THR A 402 26.57 -4.53 -1.40
N ASP A 403 26.09 -4.85 -0.19
CA ASP A 403 24.98 -5.77 0.05
C ASP A 403 23.80 -5.07 0.74
N MET A 404 22.61 -5.18 0.13
CA MET A 404 21.39 -4.49 0.61
C MET A 404 20.84 -5.15 1.88
N THR A 405 20.94 -6.47 1.97
CA THR A 405 20.49 -7.27 3.12
C THR A 405 21.30 -6.86 4.35
N CYS A 406 22.62 -6.74 4.22
CA CYS A 406 23.53 -6.31 5.29
C CYS A 406 23.19 -4.88 5.75
N ALA A 407 22.97 -3.97 4.81
CA ALA A 407 22.58 -2.59 5.11
C ALA A 407 21.23 -2.51 5.85
N LEU A 408 20.23 -3.30 5.44
CA LEU A 408 18.92 -3.34 6.10
C LEU A 408 19.01 -3.91 7.52
N LEU A 409 19.78 -4.99 7.73
CA LEU A 409 20.03 -5.54 9.07
C LEU A 409 20.70 -4.51 9.98
N TRP A 410 21.69 -3.77 9.46
CA TRP A 410 22.37 -2.71 10.21
C TRP A 410 21.40 -1.62 10.69
N VAL A 411 20.52 -1.14 9.80
CA VAL A 411 19.46 -0.19 10.15
C VAL A 411 18.54 -0.76 11.23
N HIS A 412 18.10 -2.01 11.08
CA HIS A 412 17.18 -2.61 12.06
C HIS A 412 17.82 -2.90 13.41
N TYR A 413 19.12 -3.17 13.45
CA TYR A 413 19.83 -3.30 14.71
C TYR A 413 19.94 -1.96 15.45
N ILE A 414 20.19 -0.86 14.73
CA ILE A 414 20.15 0.49 15.33
C ILE A 414 18.80 0.72 16.04
N LEU A 415 17.68 0.31 15.44
CA LEU A 415 16.35 0.46 16.05
C LEU A 415 16.17 -0.35 17.34
N ASP A 416 16.83 -1.51 17.42
CA ASP A 416 16.85 -2.38 18.58
C ASP A 416 17.73 -1.83 19.71
N VAL A 417 18.91 -1.28 19.37
CA VAL A 417 19.80 -0.64 20.34
C VAL A 417 19.20 0.67 20.87
N LEU A 418 18.56 1.46 19.99
CA LEU A 418 17.79 2.64 20.38
C LEU A 418 16.54 2.29 21.22
N SER A 419 16.20 1.00 21.37
CA SER A 419 15.08 0.57 22.18
C SER A 419 15.44 0.44 23.65
N SER A 420 14.75 1.23 24.50
CA SER A 420 14.11 0.79 25.75
C SER A 420 14.12 1.90 26.81
N LYS A 421 12.98 2.09 27.48
CA LYS A 421 12.84 2.85 28.74
C LYS A 421 13.69 2.29 29.91
N ARG A 422 14.44 1.20 29.69
CA ARG A 422 15.13 0.40 30.70
C ARG A 422 16.63 0.22 30.46
N ARG A 423 17.21 0.75 29.37
CA ARG A 423 18.66 0.66 29.12
C ARG A 423 19.32 1.99 29.45
N VAL A 424 20.41 1.95 30.21
CA VAL A 424 21.33 3.09 30.33
C VAL A 424 21.83 3.40 28.92
N SER A 425 21.84 4.68 28.53
CA SER A 425 22.21 5.09 27.18
C SER A 425 23.70 4.86 26.94
N ASP A 426 24.05 3.74 26.30
CA ASP A 426 25.39 3.48 25.74
C ASP A 426 25.58 4.33 24.47
N LEU A 427 25.83 5.62 24.67
CA LEU A 427 26.02 6.57 23.58
C LEU A 427 27.22 6.20 22.68
N PRO A 428 28.40 5.82 23.20
CA PRO A 428 29.51 5.37 22.35
C PRO A 428 29.14 4.18 21.47
N GLY A 429 28.46 3.17 22.03
CA GLY A 429 27.96 2.02 21.28
C GLY A 429 26.97 2.39 20.18
N ILE A 430 26.02 3.29 20.45
CA ILE A 430 25.05 3.76 19.45
C ILE A 430 25.76 4.54 18.33
N MET A 431 26.69 5.43 18.69
CA MET A 431 27.41 6.26 17.72
C MET A 431 28.23 5.44 16.72
N ARG A 432 28.77 4.28 17.15
CA ARG A 432 29.43 3.31 16.27
C ARG A 432 28.57 2.92 15.07
N TYR A 433 27.28 2.66 15.30
CA TYR A 433 26.36 2.27 14.22
C TYR A 433 25.88 3.45 13.39
N LEU A 434 25.58 4.58 14.03
CA LEU A 434 25.11 5.79 13.36
C LEU A 434 26.14 6.31 12.34
N LYS A 435 27.44 6.28 12.68
CA LYS A 435 28.54 6.71 11.80
C LYS A 435 28.58 5.97 10.46
N ALA A 436 28.06 4.74 10.39
CA ALA A 436 28.01 3.95 9.17
C ALA A 436 26.77 4.23 8.29
N LEU A 437 25.72 4.88 8.82
CA LEU A 437 24.47 5.15 8.08
C LEU A 437 24.69 5.83 6.71
N PRO A 438 25.55 6.86 6.57
CA PRO A 438 25.74 7.51 5.27
C PRO A 438 26.40 6.60 4.22
N ARG A 439 27.05 5.51 4.64
CA ARG A 439 27.83 4.61 3.80
C ARG A 439 27.03 3.40 3.29
N LEU A 440 25.79 3.24 3.74
CA LEU A 440 24.97 2.09 3.37
C LEU A 440 24.63 2.06 1.88
N LYS A 441 24.50 0.85 1.32
CA LYS A 441 24.15 0.59 -0.07
C LYS A 441 22.88 1.35 -0.47
N TYR A 442 22.90 1.91 -1.68
CA TYR A 442 21.83 2.72 -2.26
C TYR A 442 21.36 3.89 -1.39
N LYS A 443 22.15 4.28 -0.37
CA LYS A 443 21.78 5.30 0.60
C LYS A 443 20.43 4.98 1.27
N VAL A 444 20.18 3.69 1.53
CA VAL A 444 18.92 3.21 2.14
C VAL A 444 18.53 3.93 3.43
N SER A 445 19.53 4.40 4.18
CA SER A 445 19.35 5.20 5.39
C SER A 445 18.60 6.52 5.13
N PHE A 446 18.72 7.09 3.93
CA PHE A 446 18.05 8.33 3.52
C PHE A 446 16.69 8.12 2.86
N CYS A 447 16.33 6.88 2.53
CA CYS A 447 15.11 6.55 1.81
C CYS A 447 13.98 6.20 2.77
N ASP A 448 12.78 6.68 2.49
CA ASP A 448 11.57 6.17 3.14
C ASP A 448 11.34 4.70 2.71
N PRO A 449 10.81 3.85 3.61
CA PRO A 449 10.32 4.15 4.97
C PRO A 449 11.40 4.08 6.07
N TRP A 450 12.66 3.81 5.73
CA TRP A 450 13.71 3.49 6.71
C TRP A 450 14.21 4.72 7.45
N ILE A 451 14.39 5.85 6.77
CA ILE A 451 14.72 7.11 7.43
C ILE A 451 13.63 7.50 8.43
N HIS A 452 12.35 7.41 8.05
CA HIS A 452 11.23 7.67 8.96
C HIS A 452 11.31 6.79 10.19
N LEU A 453 11.58 5.50 10.03
CA LEU A 453 11.66 4.58 11.17
C LEU A 453 12.83 4.91 12.11
N VAL A 454 14.00 5.24 11.57
CA VAL A 454 15.18 5.64 12.37
C VAL A 454 14.90 6.96 13.09
N ILE A 455 14.44 7.99 12.39
CA ILE A 455 14.17 9.31 12.99
C ILE A 455 13.03 9.25 13.98
N HIS A 456 11.94 8.54 13.67
CA HIS A 456 10.86 8.34 14.62
C HIS A 456 11.34 7.62 15.89
N ARG A 457 12.20 6.59 15.76
CA ARG A 457 12.75 5.89 16.92
C ARG A 457 13.69 6.77 17.73
N LEU A 458 14.51 7.58 17.05
CA LEU A 458 15.32 8.68 17.58
C LEU A 458 14.48 9.88 18.06
N LEU A 459 13.15 9.81 18.05
CA LEU A 459 12.25 10.77 18.69
C LEU A 459 11.28 10.09 19.69
N GLN A 460 11.32 8.75 19.84
CA GLN A 460 10.60 7.94 20.87
C GLN A 460 11.34 7.15 22.01
N SER A 461 12.66 6.90 21.99
CA SER A 461 13.55 6.62 23.16
C SER A 461 13.63 7.69 24.30
N ALA A 462 13.07 7.41 25.48
CA ALA A 462 13.17 8.28 26.67
C ALA A 462 14.50 8.14 27.46
N PRO A 463 15.01 9.21 28.12
CA PRO A 463 14.70 10.62 27.90
C PRO A 463 15.49 11.12 26.70
N PHE A 464 14.77 11.64 25.71
CA PHE A 464 15.30 12.09 24.42
C PHE A 464 16.40 13.11 24.47
N ASP A 465 16.46 13.81 25.59
CA ASP A 465 17.41 14.86 25.78
C ASP A 465 18.83 14.30 25.67
N HIS A 466 19.17 13.07 26.10
CA HIS A 466 20.59 12.69 26.17
C HIS A 466 21.32 12.53 24.82
N LEU A 467 20.70 11.92 23.81
CA LEU A 467 21.41 11.62 22.55
C LEU A 467 21.56 12.87 21.67
N LEU A 468 20.54 13.73 21.61
CA LEU A 468 20.58 14.97 20.83
C LEU A 468 20.99 16.19 21.66
N SER A 469 21.00 16.15 23.00
CA SER A 469 21.68 17.18 23.81
C SER A 469 23.19 17.00 23.83
N THR A 470 23.70 15.79 23.51
CA THR A 470 25.13 15.63 23.32
C THR A 470 25.52 16.30 22.00
N GLU A 471 26.39 17.31 22.08
CA GLU A 471 26.80 18.10 20.91
C GLU A 471 27.38 17.24 19.79
N GLN A 472 28.17 16.21 20.13
CA GLN A 472 28.77 15.33 19.13
C GLN A 472 27.75 14.52 18.33
N ALA A 473 26.73 13.99 19.00
CA ALA A 473 25.71 13.14 18.37
C ALA A 473 24.69 13.98 17.59
N SER A 474 24.30 15.16 18.10
CA SER A 474 23.47 16.10 17.35
C SER A 474 24.19 16.66 16.11
N HIS A 475 25.45 17.04 16.25
CA HIS A 475 26.27 17.47 15.11
C HIS A 475 26.34 16.39 14.03
N PHE A 476 26.60 15.13 14.42
CA PHE A 476 26.63 14.03 13.47
C PHE A 476 25.28 13.82 12.76
N ILE A 477 24.18 13.70 13.52
CA ILE A 477 22.86 13.39 12.96
C ILE A 477 22.38 14.50 12.01
N ILE A 478 22.58 15.77 12.39
CA ILE A 478 22.09 16.91 11.63
C ILE A 478 23.05 17.26 10.48
N GLU A 479 24.31 17.59 10.79
CA GLU A 479 25.28 18.10 9.81
C GLU A 479 25.94 16.99 8.98
N GLU A 480 26.38 15.89 9.63
CA GLU A 480 27.12 14.85 8.91
C GLU A 480 26.23 13.82 8.20
N TYR A 481 24.98 13.69 8.63
CA TYR A 481 24.02 12.73 8.09
C TYR A 481 22.90 13.43 7.32
N LEU A 482 21.90 14.01 7.99
CA LEU A 482 20.66 14.48 7.33
C LEU A 482 20.91 15.60 6.32
N LEU A 483 21.69 16.62 6.65
CA LEU A 483 21.94 17.73 5.72
C LEU A 483 22.66 17.30 4.44
N LYS A 484 23.48 16.23 4.47
CA LYS A 484 24.10 15.67 3.26
C LYS A 484 23.11 14.98 2.33
N GLY A 485 21.90 14.66 2.81
CA GLY A 485 20.84 14.01 2.04
C GLY A 485 19.78 14.97 1.50
N LEU A 486 19.81 16.26 1.90
CA LEU A 486 18.72 17.20 1.68
C LEU A 486 18.39 17.41 0.20
N ASP A 487 19.41 17.61 -0.64
CA ASP A 487 19.23 17.91 -2.07
C ASP A 487 18.71 16.71 -2.88
N ARG A 488 19.04 15.49 -2.44
CA ARG A 488 18.79 14.26 -3.21
C ARG A 488 17.55 13.50 -2.75
N TYR A 489 17.14 13.67 -1.50
CA TYR A 489 16.06 12.89 -0.88
C TYR A 489 15.02 13.84 -0.27
N PRO A 490 13.93 14.14 -1.01
CA PRO A 490 12.92 15.10 -0.56
C PRO A 490 12.29 14.77 0.80
N GLY A 491 12.21 13.49 1.17
CA GLY A 491 11.69 13.04 2.48
C GLY A 491 12.53 13.54 3.67
N VAL A 492 13.83 13.74 3.48
CA VAL A 492 14.78 14.19 4.52
C VAL A 492 14.36 15.55 5.09
N LYS A 493 13.81 16.44 4.26
CA LYS A 493 13.37 17.78 4.70
C LYS A 493 12.29 17.70 5.79
N TYR A 494 11.34 16.78 5.67
CA TYR A 494 10.26 16.60 6.64
C TYR A 494 10.79 16.04 7.96
N HIS A 495 11.76 15.13 7.89
CA HIS A 495 12.42 14.57 9.07
C HIS A 495 13.29 15.61 9.79
N LEU A 496 13.98 16.49 9.05
CA LEU A 496 14.69 17.62 9.63
C LEU A 496 13.75 18.64 10.27
N LEU A 497 12.64 18.99 9.60
CA LEU A 497 11.61 19.85 10.17
C LEU A 497 11.02 19.25 11.46
N ARG A 498 10.83 17.93 11.49
CA ARG A 498 10.39 17.20 12.68
C ARG A 498 11.39 17.29 13.83
N ILE A 499 12.68 17.15 13.55
CA ILE A 499 13.75 17.35 14.55
C ILE A 499 13.73 18.80 15.06
N VAL A 500 13.69 19.80 14.17
CA VAL A 500 13.67 21.22 14.55
C VAL A 500 12.42 21.56 15.38
N HIS A 501 11.25 21.08 14.98
CA HIS A 501 9.99 21.33 15.66
C HIS A 501 9.97 20.74 17.07
N LEU A 502 10.41 19.48 17.22
CA LEU A 502 10.35 18.76 18.50
C LEU A 502 11.53 19.07 19.43
N LEU A 503 12.65 19.58 18.92
CA LEU A 503 13.90 19.74 19.67
C LEU A 503 14.45 21.17 19.64
N TRP A 504 13.59 22.15 19.37
CA TRP A 504 13.93 23.57 19.42
C TRP A 504 14.64 23.97 20.73
N SER A 505 14.18 23.45 21.87
CA SER A 505 14.72 23.79 23.19
C SER A 505 16.13 23.25 23.45
N SER A 506 16.50 22.09 22.88
CA SER A 506 17.78 21.43 23.12
C SER A 506 18.84 21.77 22.07
N VAL A 507 18.43 21.97 20.81
CA VAL A 507 19.34 22.32 19.70
C VAL A 507 19.75 23.80 19.74
N GLY A 508 18.88 24.66 20.27
CA GLY A 508 19.09 26.09 20.40
C GLY A 508 18.69 26.87 19.15
N GLU A 509 18.16 28.08 19.37
CA GLU A 509 17.55 28.94 18.34
C GLU A 509 18.46 29.22 17.14
N PHE A 510 19.74 29.50 17.37
CA PHE A 510 20.69 29.82 16.29
C PHE A 510 20.89 28.65 15.33
N ARG A 511 21.08 27.43 15.87
CA ARG A 511 21.24 26.21 15.05
C ARG A 511 19.95 25.87 14.32
N CYS A 512 18.79 26.01 14.96
CA CYS A 512 17.50 25.81 14.30
C CYS A 512 17.30 26.77 13.13
N ARG A 513 17.66 28.05 13.25
CA ARG A 513 17.61 29.01 12.14
C ARG A 513 18.53 28.59 10.98
N LEU A 514 19.77 28.22 11.26
CA LEU A 514 20.69 27.72 10.22
C LEU A 514 20.15 26.49 9.48
N ILE A 515 19.49 25.57 10.20
CA ILE A 515 18.86 24.40 9.58
C ILE A 515 17.66 24.83 8.73
N LEU A 516 16.82 25.74 9.21
CA LEU A 516 15.67 26.27 8.46
C LEU A 516 16.11 27.03 7.20
N ASP A 517 17.18 27.82 7.26
CA ASP A 517 17.75 28.51 6.11
C ASP A 517 18.22 27.52 5.04
N LYS A 518 18.76 26.35 5.45
CA LYS A 518 19.14 25.26 4.53
C LYS A 518 17.93 24.50 3.97
N ILE A 519 16.82 24.41 4.71
CA ILE A 519 15.58 23.71 4.29
C ILE A 519 14.69 24.59 3.42
N ALA A 520 14.83 25.92 3.51
CA ALA A 520 14.00 26.88 2.80
C ALA A 520 13.99 26.56 1.29
N PRO A 521 12.81 26.55 0.66
CA PRO A 521 12.72 26.30 -0.77
C PRO A 521 13.36 27.47 -1.52
N GLU A 522 14.20 27.15 -2.52
CA GLU A 522 14.22 27.98 -3.73
C GLU A 522 12.91 27.82 -4.50
#